data_AF-A0A5E6R1J3-F1
#
_entry.id   AF-A0A5E6R1J3-F1
#
_cell.length_a   1.000
_cell.length_b   1.000
_cell.length_c   1.000
_cell.angle_alpha   90.00
_cell.angle_beta   90.00
_cell.angle_gamma   90.00
#
_symmetry.space_group_name_H-M   'P 1'
#
loop_
_entity.id
_entity.type
_entity.pdbx_description
1 polymer ?
#
loop_
_entity_poly.entity_id
_entity_poly.type
_entity_poly.pdbx_seq_one_letter_code
_entity_poly.pdbx_strand_id
1 'polypeptide(L)' 'MLDALNPSKNRAAAHRAMALAALHANSSLATRLTRYNAHMAKARALETAGGAQ' A
#
# COMPACT_ATOMS: atom_id res chain seq x y z
N MET A 1 -29.01 -18.23 23.06
CA MET A 1 -28.92 -16.98 23.85
C MET A 1 -28.44 -15.90 22.89
N LEU A 2 -29.37 -15.10 22.39
CA LEU A 2 -29.16 -14.19 21.26
C LEU A 2 -28.48 -12.92 21.76
N ASP A 3 -27.15 -12.94 21.85
CA ASP A 3 -26.36 -11.72 21.75
C ASP A 3 -26.47 -11.24 20.31
N ALA A 4 -27.56 -10.53 20.04
CA ALA A 4 -27.77 -9.75 18.85
C ALA A 4 -26.61 -8.73 18.75
N LEU A 5 -25.50 -9.20 18.20
CA LEU A 5 -24.92 -8.70 16.97
C LEU A 5 -25.10 -7.19 16.83
N ASN A 6 -24.60 -6.43 17.81
CA ASN A 6 -24.71 -4.99 17.79
C ASN A 6 -24.04 -4.52 16.49
N PRO A 7 -24.79 -4.03 15.48
CA PRO A 7 -24.28 -3.91 14.11
C PRO A 7 -23.05 -2.99 14.05
N SER A 8 -23.00 -2.03 14.97
CA SER A 8 -21.85 -1.15 15.20
C SER A 8 -20.59 -1.89 15.68
N LYS A 9 -20.71 -2.87 16.60
CA LYS A 9 -19.57 -3.67 17.09
C LYS A 9 -19.05 -4.62 15.99
N ASN A 10 -19.95 -5.19 15.19
CA ASN A 10 -19.59 -6.03 14.06
C ASN A 10 -18.93 -5.24 12.92
N ARG A 11 -19.44 -4.03 12.62
CA ARG A 11 -18.82 -3.14 11.64
C ARG A 11 -17.41 -2.71 12.09
N ALA A 12 -17.21 -2.41 13.38
CA ALA A 12 -15.89 -2.11 13.91
C ALA A 12 -14.91 -3.30 13.80
N ALA A 13 -15.36 -4.53 14.05
CA ALA A 13 -14.54 -5.73 13.85
C ALA A 13 -14.19 -5.94 12.36
N ALA A 14 -15.15 -5.72 11.46
CA ALA A 14 -14.91 -5.79 10.02
C ALA A 14 -13.90 -4.74 9.55
N HIS A 15 -14.01 -3.49 10.01
CA HIS A 15 -13.02 -2.45 9.70
C HIS A 15 -11.63 -2.78 10.25
N ARG A 16 -11.52 -3.38 11.44
CA ARG A 16 -10.22 -3.85 11.96
C ARG A 16 -9.62 -4.94 11.08
N ALA A 17 -10.43 -5.91 10.64
CA ALA A 17 -9.98 -6.94 9.71
C ALA A 17 -9.54 -6.35 8.36
N MET A 18 -10.29 -5.38 7.83
CA MET A 18 -9.92 -4.64 6.61
C MET A 18 -8.62 -3.84 6.79
N ALA A 19 -8.41 -3.21 7.95
CA ALA A 19 -7.19 -2.45 8.25
C ALA A 19 -5.96 -3.37 8.36
N LEU A 20 -6.10 -4.53 8.99
CA LEU A 20 -5.04 -5.55 9.06
C LEU A 20 -4.75 -6.16 7.68
N ALA A 21 -5.79 -6.42 6.88
CA ALA A 21 -5.64 -6.86 5.49
C ALA A 21 -4.96 -5.79 4.62
N ALA A 22 -5.27 -4.50 4.82
CA ALA A 22 -4.59 -3.40 4.15
C ALA A 22 -3.14 -3.25 4.60
N LEU A 23 -2.84 -3.49 5.87
CA LEU A 23 -1.46 -3.52 6.41
C LEU A 23 -0.66 -4.68 5.81
N HIS A 24 -1.27 -5.86 5.66
CA HIS A 24 -0.63 -7.03 5.02
C HIS A 24 -0.54 -6.89 3.50
N ALA A 25 -1.54 -6.29 2.85
CA ALA A 25 -1.48 -5.91 1.44
C ALA A 25 -0.40 -4.84 1.20
N ASN A 26 -0.13 -4.01 2.20
CA ASN A 26 1.02 -3.12 2.26
C ASN A 26 2.27 -3.86 2.77
N SER A 27 2.66 -4.92 2.07
CA SER A 27 3.97 -5.56 2.16
C SER A 27 5.03 -4.58 1.62
N SER A 28 5.35 -3.62 2.50
CA SER A 28 5.85 -2.27 2.19
C SER A 28 7.20 -2.26 1.46
N LEU A 29 8.02 -3.30 1.59
CA LEU A 29 9.32 -3.35 0.90
C LEU A 29 9.16 -3.51 -0.61
N ALA A 30 8.27 -4.40 -1.07
CA ALA A 30 8.05 -4.60 -2.50
C ALA A 30 7.43 -3.35 -3.14
N THR A 31 6.39 -2.78 -2.53
CA THR A 31 5.75 -1.55 -3.01
C THR A 31 6.71 -0.35 -3.00
N ARG A 32 7.53 -0.21 -1.95
CA ARG A 32 8.58 0.84 -1.89
C ARG A 32 9.67 0.61 -2.94
N LEU A 33 10.11 -0.63 -3.14
CA LEU A 33 11.11 -0.98 -4.15
C LEU A 33 10.59 -0.71 -5.56
N THR A 34 9.35 -1.06 -5.87
CA THR A 34 8.72 -0.77 -7.17
C THR A 34 8.65 0.73 -7.42
N ARG A 35 8.20 1.53 -6.44
CA ARG A 35 8.16 2.99 -6.56
C ARG A 35 9.57 3.57 -6.73
N TYR A 36 10.54 3.11 -5.94
CA TYR A 36 11.94 3.52 -6.06
C TYR A 36 12.51 3.21 -7.44
N ASN A 37 12.34 1.99 -7.94
CA ASN A 37 12.81 1.58 -9.26
C ASN A 37 12.16 2.40 -10.37
N ALA A 38 10.86 2.70 -10.28
CA ALA A 38 10.17 3.57 -11.24
C ALA A 38 10.75 4.99 -11.24
N HIS A 39 11.02 5.56 -10.06
CA HIS A 39 11.67 6.87 -9.95
C HIS A 39 13.11 6.86 -10.48
N MET A 40 13.89 5.82 -10.17
CA MET A 40 15.27 5.69 -10.65
C MET A 40 15.34 5.45 -12.17
N ALA A 41 14.40 4.70 -12.74
CA ALA A 41 14.30 4.56 -14.20
C ALA A 41 14.04 5.90 -14.88
N LYS A 42 13.15 6.73 -14.31
CA LYS A 42 12.90 8.09 -14.80
C LYS A 42 14.12 9.00 -14.64
N ALA A 43 14.82 8.93 -13.50
CA ALA A 43 16.05 9.69 -13.27
C ALA A 43 17.13 9.32 -14.29
N ARG A 44 17.39 8.03 -14.50
CA ARG A 44 18.35 7.54 -15.50
C ARG A 44 17.99 7.96 -16.92
N ALA A 45 16.70 7.93 -17.27
CA ALA A 45 16.24 8.39 -18.57
C ALA A 45 16.50 9.89 -18.77
N LEU A 46 16.30 10.70 -17.73
CA LEU A 46 16.59 12.13 -17.74
C LEU A 46 18.10 12.41 -17.75
N GLU A 47 18.92 11.64 -17.03
CA GLU A 47 20.39 11.74 -17.08
C GLU A 47 20.92 11.36 -18.46
N THR A 48 20.37 10.32 -19.09
CA THR A 48 20.75 9.91 -20.45
C THR A 48 20.33 10.95 -21.48
N ALA A 49 19.13 11.53 -21.33
CA ALA A 49 18.64 12.59 -22.21
C ALA A 49 19.36 13.94 -21.99
N GLY A 50 19.78 14.23 -20.75
CA GLY A 50 20.52 15.44 -20.38
C GLY A 50 22.04 15.31 -20.47
N GLY A 51 22.56 14.11 -20.76
CA GLY A 51 23.96 13.81 -21.06
C GLY A 51 24.36 14.13 -22.51
N ALA A 52 23.42 14.58 -23.34
CA ALA A 52 23.72 15.32 -24.56
C ALA A 52 23.96 16.79 -24.20
N GLN A 53 25.08 17.05 -23.54
CA GLN A 53 25.67 18.39 -23.40
C GLN A 53 27.10 18.33 -23.94
#